data_AF-A0A6G3ZKU1-F1
#
_entry.id   AF-A0A6G3ZKU1-F1
#
_cell.length_a   1.000
_cell.length_b   1.000
_cell.length_c   1.000
_cell.angle_alpha   90.00
_cell.angle_beta   90.00
_cell.angle_gamma   90.00
#
_symmetry.space_group_name_H-M   'P 1'
#
loop_
_entity.id
_entity.type
_entity.pdbx_description
1 polymer ?
#
loop_
_entity_poly.entity_id
_entity_poly.type
_entity_poly.pdbx_seq_one_letter_code
_entity_poly.pdbx_strand_id
1 'polypeptide(L)'
;MTRNETRIDFAEERDRLDAKLDELAEVVAETDEESVEHEEAVMEANQIESQFLPGLHWASEEFDDSTVRIGGLTTGERGRVLDRVRAAQRQQVGFDPAEGPPEGLATPFWCAAGIEEAPFLDGHEFETKVRAVRSLPPQFTAWLEHRIDDLTTLDHDTGNSFAARVEAKKRRSGRDSSTPEQS
;
A
#
# COMPACT_ATOMS: atom_id res chain seq x y z
N MET A 1 -17.21 4.75 14.19
CA MET A 1 -16.51 5.38 13.06
C MET A 1 -16.85 4.56 11.83
N THR A 2 -17.28 5.24 10.77
CA THR A 2 -17.51 4.62 9.46
C THR A 2 -16.14 4.40 8.79
N ARG A 3 -15.99 3.32 8.02
CA ARG A 3 -14.75 3.04 7.28
C ARG A 3 -14.50 4.13 6.22
N ASN A 4 -13.23 4.34 5.88
CA ASN A 4 -12.89 5.10 4.68
C ASN A 4 -13.04 4.15 3.49
N GLU A 5 -14.17 4.24 2.79
CA GLU A 5 -14.53 3.34 1.69
C GLU A 5 -14.36 4.05 0.35
N THR A 6 -13.92 3.30 -0.65
CA THR A 6 -13.86 3.77 -2.03
C THR A 6 -14.24 2.65 -3.00
N ARG A 7 -14.86 3.04 -4.11
CA ARG A 7 -15.10 2.17 -5.26
C ARG A 7 -14.07 2.52 -6.32
N ILE A 8 -13.39 1.50 -6.84
CA ILE A 8 -12.30 1.64 -7.81
C ILE A 8 -12.68 0.85 -9.04
N ASP A 9 -12.62 1.52 -10.19
CA ASP A 9 -12.65 0.86 -11.50
C ASP A 9 -11.21 0.53 -11.95
N PHE A 10 -10.99 -0.67 -12.46
CA PHE A 10 -9.64 -1.14 -12.82
C PHE A 10 -9.04 -0.35 -14.00
N ALA A 11 -9.84 0.14 -14.93
CA ALA A 11 -9.33 0.95 -16.04
C ALA A 11 -8.96 2.35 -15.55
N GLU A 12 -9.84 3.00 -14.76
CA GLU A 12 -9.53 4.31 -14.16
C GLU A 12 -8.29 4.24 -13.26
N GLU A 13 -8.13 3.15 -12.51
CA GLU A 13 -6.96 2.96 -11.65
C GLU A 13 -5.67 2.76 -12.46
N ARG A 14 -5.73 2.06 -13.59
CA ARG A 14 -4.58 1.93 -14.49
C ARG A 14 -4.19 3.30 -15.05
N ASP A 15 -5.16 4.07 -15.53
CA ASP A 15 -4.90 5.43 -16.04
C ASP A 15 -4.29 6.32 -14.94
N ARG A 16 -4.74 6.18 -13.68
CA ARG A 16 -4.15 6.88 -12.53
C ARG A 16 -2.70 6.47 -12.27
N LEU A 17 -2.40 5.17 -12.34
CA LEU A 17 -1.05 4.65 -12.14
C LEU A 17 -0.11 5.03 -13.30
N ASP A 18 -0.60 5.03 -14.53
CA ASP A 18 0.16 5.49 -15.70
C ASP A 18 0.49 6.98 -15.58
N ALA A 19 -0.48 7.83 -15.19
CA ALA A 19 -0.21 9.24 -14.91
C ALA A 19 0.80 9.43 -13.77
N LYS A 20 0.75 8.57 -12.74
CA LYS A 20 1.73 8.59 -11.65
C LYS A 20 3.13 8.20 -12.12
N LEU A 21 3.25 7.26 -13.05
CA LEU A 21 4.54 6.91 -13.66
C LEU A 21 5.12 8.06 -14.46
N ASP A 22 4.28 8.81 -15.20
CA ASP A 22 4.73 10.02 -15.90
C ASP A 22 5.26 11.07 -14.91
N GLU A 23 4.58 11.32 -13.79
CA GLU A 23 5.06 12.21 -12.72
C GLU A 23 6.40 11.74 -12.12
N LEU A 24 6.53 10.44 -11.83
CA LEU A 24 7.77 9.88 -11.28
C LEU A 24 8.92 9.97 -12.28
N ALA A 25 8.64 9.79 -13.58
CA ALA A 25 9.63 9.94 -14.63
C ALA A 25 10.15 11.39 -14.73
N GLU A 26 9.27 12.39 -14.57
CA GLU A 26 9.67 13.80 -14.46
C GLU A 26 10.58 14.03 -13.25
N VAL A 27 10.22 13.52 -12.07
CA VAL A 27 11.05 13.62 -10.86
C VAL A 27 12.43 13.00 -11.07
N VAL A 28 12.49 11.79 -11.62
CA VAL A 28 13.74 11.08 -11.91
C VAL A 28 14.61 11.85 -12.91
N ALA A 29 14.01 12.52 -13.90
CA ALA A 29 14.73 13.31 -14.89
C ALA A 29 15.28 14.65 -14.34
N GLU A 30 14.63 15.23 -13.33
CA GLU A 30 14.99 16.52 -12.75
C GLU A 30 15.90 16.44 -11.52
N THR A 31 15.96 15.25 -10.87
CA THR A 31 16.71 15.03 -9.63
C THR A 31 18.08 14.40 -9.89
N ASP A 32 18.99 14.59 -8.92
CA ASP A 32 20.33 13.96 -8.95
C ASP A 32 20.20 12.45 -8.67
N GLU A 33 20.92 11.62 -9.43
CA GLU A 33 20.88 10.15 -9.32
C GLU A 33 21.28 9.64 -7.92
N GLU A 34 22.11 10.37 -7.17
CA GLU A 34 22.52 10.02 -5.80
C GLU A 34 21.55 10.55 -4.73
N SER A 35 20.48 11.24 -5.13
CA SER A 35 19.50 11.79 -4.20
C SER A 35 18.50 10.73 -3.73
N VAL A 36 18.06 10.87 -2.46
CA VAL A 36 17.01 10.01 -1.89
C VAL A 36 15.71 10.13 -2.68
N GLU A 37 15.39 11.32 -3.19
CA GLU A 37 14.19 11.57 -3.98
C GLU A 37 14.20 10.78 -5.29
N HIS A 38 15.35 10.71 -5.97
CA HIS A 38 15.53 9.88 -7.16
C HIS A 38 15.36 8.39 -6.82
N GLU A 39 16.02 7.90 -5.75
CA GLU A 39 15.93 6.49 -5.33
C GLU A 39 14.49 6.11 -4.97
N GLU A 40 13.78 6.95 -4.21
CA GLU A 40 12.37 6.76 -3.85
C GLU A 40 11.47 6.71 -5.09
N ALA A 41 11.65 7.64 -6.03
CA ALA A 41 10.85 7.69 -7.25
C ALA A 41 11.08 6.45 -8.14
N VAL A 42 12.34 6.00 -8.29
CA VAL A 42 12.68 4.78 -9.02
C VAL A 42 12.09 3.54 -8.34
N MET A 43 12.14 3.45 -7.01
CA MET A 43 11.54 2.33 -6.27
C MET A 43 10.02 2.29 -6.45
N GLU A 44 9.34 3.43 -6.33
CA GLU A 44 7.89 3.52 -6.50
C GLU A 44 7.48 3.16 -7.94
N ALA A 45 8.19 3.69 -8.95
CA ALA A 45 7.94 3.38 -10.35
C ALA A 45 8.08 1.87 -10.63
N ASN A 46 9.18 1.26 -10.17
CA ASN A 46 9.38 -0.18 -10.30
C ASN A 46 8.29 -0.99 -9.59
N GLN A 47 7.80 -0.53 -8.44
CA GLN A 47 6.71 -1.19 -7.74
C GLN A 47 5.42 -1.15 -8.57
N ILE A 48 5.05 0.02 -9.10
CA ILE A 48 3.85 0.18 -9.93
C ILE A 48 3.93 -0.73 -11.18
N GLU A 49 5.03 -0.66 -11.92
CA GLU A 49 5.20 -1.41 -13.18
C GLU A 49 5.26 -2.93 -12.96
N SER A 50 5.97 -3.39 -11.94
CA SER A 50 6.21 -4.82 -11.74
C SER A 50 5.17 -5.52 -10.87
N GLN A 51 4.56 -4.80 -9.92
CA GLN A 51 3.68 -5.41 -8.92
C GLN A 51 2.20 -5.07 -9.13
N PHE A 52 1.87 -3.87 -9.60
CA PHE A 52 0.47 -3.41 -9.62
C PHE A 52 -0.17 -3.50 -10.99
N LEU A 53 0.42 -2.87 -12.02
CA LEU A 53 -0.14 -2.84 -13.36
C LEU A 53 -0.43 -4.23 -13.94
N PRO A 54 0.47 -5.23 -13.84
CA PRO A 54 0.20 -6.57 -14.39
C PRO A 54 -1.02 -7.22 -13.74
N GLY A 55 -1.24 -6.99 -12.43
CA GLY A 55 -2.40 -7.49 -11.71
C GLY A 55 -3.71 -6.85 -12.17
N LEU A 56 -3.70 -5.54 -12.40
CA LEU A 56 -4.85 -4.79 -12.89
C LEU A 56 -5.20 -5.13 -14.36
N HIS A 57 -4.17 -5.34 -15.19
CA HIS A 57 -4.36 -5.83 -16.55
C HIS A 57 -5.06 -7.18 -16.56
N TRP A 58 -4.55 -8.14 -15.78
CA TRP A 58 -5.19 -9.44 -15.64
C TRP A 58 -6.64 -9.32 -15.14
N ALA A 59 -6.90 -8.51 -14.11
CA ALA A 59 -8.25 -8.37 -13.55
C ALA A 59 -9.24 -7.78 -14.57
N SER A 60 -8.79 -6.88 -15.44
CA SER A 60 -9.60 -6.29 -16.51
C SER A 60 -9.96 -7.30 -17.62
N GLU A 61 -9.14 -8.34 -17.80
CA GLU A 61 -9.38 -9.40 -18.78
C GLU A 61 -10.19 -10.55 -18.19
N GLU A 62 -10.03 -10.83 -16.89
CA GLU A 62 -10.67 -11.95 -16.21
C GLU A 62 -12.12 -11.65 -15.79
N PHE A 63 -12.41 -10.42 -15.34
CA PHE A 63 -13.70 -10.09 -14.76
C PHE A 63 -14.57 -9.21 -15.68
N ASP A 64 -15.84 -9.61 -15.84
CA ASP A 64 -16.83 -8.82 -16.58
C ASP A 64 -17.19 -7.50 -15.87
N ASP A 65 -17.17 -7.50 -14.53
CA ASP A 65 -17.30 -6.28 -13.71
C ASP A 65 -15.89 -5.81 -13.30
N SER A 66 -15.52 -4.62 -13.78
CA SER A 66 -14.21 -4.00 -13.60
C SER A 66 -14.07 -3.24 -12.29
N THR A 67 -14.98 -3.42 -11.33
CA THR A 67 -15.02 -2.57 -10.13
C THR A 67 -14.86 -3.33 -8.83
N VAL A 68 -14.11 -2.77 -7.90
CA VAL A 68 -13.98 -3.27 -6.52
C VAL A 68 -14.34 -2.18 -5.52
N ARG A 69 -15.04 -2.54 -4.44
CA ARG A 69 -15.28 -1.67 -3.28
C ARG A 69 -14.45 -2.16 -2.11
N ILE A 70 -13.57 -1.30 -1.64
CA ILE A 70 -12.66 -1.58 -0.53
C ILE A 70 -12.77 -0.49 0.54
N GLY A 71 -12.44 -0.86 1.77
CA GLY A 71 -12.45 0.02 2.92
C GLY A 71 -11.20 -0.13 3.79
N GLY A 72 -10.71 1.00 4.28
CA GLY A 72 -9.65 1.05 5.28
C GLY A 72 -10.07 0.37 6.58
N LEU A 73 -9.14 -0.36 7.19
CA LEU A 73 -9.40 -1.14 8.40
C LEU A 73 -9.31 -0.28 9.65
N THR A 74 -10.32 -0.33 10.50
CA THR A 74 -10.23 0.28 11.83
C THR A 74 -9.22 -0.48 12.71
N THR A 75 -8.72 0.14 13.78
CA THR A 75 -7.82 -0.52 14.75
C THR A 75 -8.39 -1.85 15.27
N GLY A 76 -9.70 -1.89 15.55
CA GLY A 76 -10.37 -3.10 16.04
C GLY A 76 -10.41 -4.21 14.99
N GLU A 77 -10.59 -3.87 13.72
CA GLU A 77 -10.57 -4.84 12.61
C GLU A 77 -9.17 -5.35 12.34
N ARG A 78 -8.16 -4.47 12.39
CA ARG A 78 -6.75 -4.89 12.31
C ARG A 78 -6.41 -5.91 13.39
N GLY A 79 -6.82 -5.67 14.64
CA GLY A 79 -6.65 -6.63 15.74
C GLY A 79 -7.27 -7.99 15.45
N ARG A 80 -8.50 -8.01 14.94
CA ARG A 80 -9.20 -9.26 14.57
C ARG A 80 -8.56 -10.00 13.41
N VAL A 81 -7.98 -9.30 12.45
CA VAL A 81 -7.22 -9.91 11.35
C VAL A 81 -5.95 -10.55 11.88
N LEU A 82 -5.19 -9.83 12.71
CA LEU A 82 -3.97 -10.37 13.34
C LEU A 82 -4.25 -11.63 14.15
N ASP A 83 -5.34 -11.66 14.91
CA ASP A 83 -5.74 -12.84 15.68
C ASP A 83 -6.05 -14.04 14.76
N ARG A 84 -6.69 -13.81 13.61
CA ARG A 84 -6.96 -14.84 12.62
C ARG A 84 -5.71 -15.34 11.91
N VAL A 85 -4.81 -14.43 11.52
CA VAL A 85 -3.51 -14.79 10.95
C VAL A 85 -2.73 -15.66 11.92
N ARG A 86 -2.68 -15.28 13.21
CA ARG A 86 -2.04 -16.10 14.27
C ARG A 86 -2.73 -17.44 14.47
N ALA A 87 -4.06 -17.50 14.41
CA ALA A 87 -4.79 -18.75 14.51
C ALA A 87 -4.49 -19.69 13.33
N ALA A 88 -4.40 -19.14 12.10
CA ALA A 88 -4.04 -19.89 10.91
C ALA A 88 -2.60 -20.42 10.97
N GLN A 89 -1.64 -19.60 11.47
CA GLN A 89 -0.26 -20.03 11.68
C GLN A 89 -0.16 -21.25 12.60
N ARG A 90 -0.90 -21.24 13.73
CA ARG A 90 -0.89 -22.37 14.69
C ARG A 90 -1.44 -23.67 14.12
N GLN A 91 -2.22 -23.60 13.04
CA GLN A 91 -2.78 -24.78 12.38
C GLN A 91 -1.85 -25.34 11.30
N GLN A 92 -0.78 -24.63 10.94
CA GLN A 92 0.18 -25.07 9.95
C GLN A 92 1.11 -26.13 10.55
N VAL A 93 1.19 -27.29 9.89
CA VAL A 93 2.07 -28.39 10.31
C VAL A 93 3.54 -27.96 10.13
N GLY A 94 4.34 -28.09 11.19
CA GLY A 94 5.76 -27.75 11.17
C GLY A 94 6.09 -26.28 11.42
N PHE A 95 5.13 -25.48 11.90
CA PHE A 95 5.36 -24.09 12.28
C PHE A 95 6.26 -23.96 13.51
N ASP A 96 7.35 -23.18 13.40
CA ASP A 96 8.14 -22.70 14.53
C ASP A 96 7.70 -21.26 14.88
N PRO A 97 7.19 -21.01 16.10
CA PRO A 97 6.86 -19.67 16.58
C PRO A 97 8.01 -18.65 16.53
N ALA A 98 9.27 -19.11 16.49
CA ALA A 98 10.45 -18.26 16.41
C ALA A 98 10.71 -17.72 14.98
N GLU A 99 10.17 -18.35 13.94
CA GLU A 99 10.40 -17.97 12.53
C GLU A 99 9.40 -16.90 12.03
N GLY A 100 8.35 -16.61 12.79
CA GLY A 100 7.33 -15.63 12.42
C GLY A 100 6.36 -16.12 11.35
N PRO A 101 5.37 -15.30 10.94
CA PRO A 101 4.50 -15.59 9.80
C PRO A 101 5.30 -15.98 8.56
N PRO A 102 4.91 -17.04 7.83
CA PRO A 102 5.32 -17.19 6.43
C PRO A 102 4.94 -15.94 5.65
N GLU A 103 5.86 -15.47 4.80
CA GLU A 103 5.63 -14.36 3.88
C GLU A 103 4.40 -14.66 3.00
N GLY A 104 3.51 -13.69 2.85
CA GLY A 104 2.26 -13.84 2.09
C GLY A 104 1.11 -14.57 2.81
N LEU A 105 1.31 -15.12 4.02
CA LEU A 105 0.19 -15.74 4.76
C LEU A 105 -0.86 -14.69 5.17
N ALA A 106 -0.42 -13.46 5.46
CA ALA A 106 -1.27 -12.40 5.99
C ALA A 106 -2.08 -11.67 4.91
N THR A 107 -1.50 -11.48 3.71
CA THR A 107 -2.08 -10.73 2.59
C THR A 107 -3.54 -11.12 2.28
N PRO A 108 -3.91 -12.41 2.18
CA PRO A 108 -5.31 -12.77 1.92
C PRO A 108 -6.26 -12.38 3.05
N PHE A 109 -5.80 -12.36 4.31
CA PHE A 109 -6.62 -11.93 5.44
C PHE A 109 -6.81 -10.42 5.47
N TRP A 110 -5.78 -9.65 5.12
CA TRP A 110 -5.86 -8.19 5.00
C TRP A 110 -6.82 -7.79 3.89
N CYS A 111 -6.64 -8.36 2.70
CA CYS A 111 -7.53 -8.16 1.56
C CYS A 111 -8.96 -8.53 1.90
N ALA A 112 -9.20 -9.73 2.47
CA ALA A 112 -10.54 -10.18 2.82
C ALA A 112 -11.26 -9.28 3.83
N ALA A 113 -10.52 -8.62 4.73
CA ALA A 113 -11.08 -7.69 5.70
C ALA A 113 -11.47 -6.34 5.09
N GLY A 114 -10.66 -5.87 4.13
CA GLY A 114 -10.84 -4.57 3.48
C GLY A 114 -11.79 -4.61 2.30
N ILE A 115 -11.92 -5.74 1.60
CA ILE A 115 -12.87 -5.87 0.48
C ILE A 115 -14.30 -5.92 1.00
N GLU A 116 -15.15 -5.07 0.46
CA GLU A 116 -16.59 -5.05 0.74
C GLU A 116 -17.37 -5.75 -0.36
N GLU A 117 -17.09 -5.37 -1.61
CA GLU A 117 -17.66 -5.93 -2.84
C GLU A 117 -16.55 -6.09 -3.88
N ALA A 118 -16.59 -7.20 -4.62
CA ALA A 118 -15.67 -7.43 -5.73
C ALA A 118 -16.27 -8.47 -6.69
N PRO A 119 -15.86 -8.48 -7.97
CA PRO A 119 -16.38 -9.40 -8.98
C PRO A 119 -16.08 -10.88 -8.67
N PHE A 120 -15.00 -11.15 -7.95
CA PHE A 120 -14.57 -12.49 -7.57
C PHE A 120 -15.18 -13.02 -6.26
N LEU A 121 -16.11 -12.27 -5.65
CA LEU A 121 -16.73 -12.64 -4.38
C LEU A 121 -18.15 -13.17 -4.55
N ASP A 122 -18.34 -14.46 -4.26
CA ASP A 122 -19.65 -15.11 -4.20
C ASP A 122 -20.33 -15.02 -2.82
N GLY A 123 -19.79 -14.21 -1.90
CA GLY A 123 -20.36 -14.07 -0.56
C GLY A 123 -19.62 -13.09 0.35
N HIS A 124 -20.26 -12.76 1.47
CA HIS A 124 -19.75 -11.76 2.41
C HIS A 124 -18.98 -12.37 3.60
N GLU A 125 -19.01 -13.70 3.74
CA GLU A 125 -18.34 -14.40 4.83
C GLU A 125 -16.83 -14.29 4.73
N PHE A 126 -16.18 -13.94 5.84
CA PHE A 126 -14.74 -13.65 5.87
C PHE A 126 -13.88 -14.80 5.34
N GLU A 127 -14.16 -16.05 5.74
CA GLU A 127 -13.40 -17.22 5.28
C GLU A 127 -13.58 -17.50 3.78
N THR A 128 -14.76 -17.19 3.23
CA THR A 128 -15.00 -17.27 1.79
C THR A 128 -14.18 -16.22 1.05
N LYS A 129 -14.14 -14.99 1.56
CA LYS A 129 -13.29 -13.92 1.02
C LYS A 129 -11.81 -14.29 1.05
N VAL A 130 -11.31 -14.83 2.17
CA VAL A 130 -9.91 -15.28 2.28
C VAL A 130 -9.57 -16.33 1.22
N ARG A 131 -10.46 -17.30 1.00
CA ARG A 131 -10.25 -18.33 -0.05
C ARG A 131 -10.26 -17.74 -1.44
N ALA A 132 -11.20 -16.84 -1.74
CA ALA A 132 -11.28 -16.17 -3.04
C ALA A 132 -10.01 -15.36 -3.31
N VAL A 133 -9.50 -14.61 -2.33
CA VAL A 133 -8.25 -13.85 -2.48
C VAL A 133 -7.04 -14.77 -2.68
N ARG A 134 -6.97 -15.91 -1.97
CA ARG A 134 -5.86 -16.88 -2.13
C ARG A 134 -5.75 -17.48 -3.54
N SER A 135 -6.83 -17.48 -4.32
CA SER A 135 -6.82 -17.94 -5.71
C SER A 135 -6.45 -16.85 -6.72
N LEU A 136 -6.32 -15.59 -6.30
CA LEU A 136 -5.96 -14.49 -7.19
C LEU A 136 -4.44 -14.46 -7.46
N PRO A 137 -4.01 -13.88 -8.59
CA PRO A 137 -2.59 -13.67 -8.86
C PRO A 137 -1.92 -12.79 -7.80
N PRO A 138 -0.66 -13.08 -7.42
CA PRO A 138 0.06 -12.32 -6.40
C PRO A 138 0.09 -10.81 -6.65
N GLN A 139 0.28 -10.39 -7.90
CA GLN A 139 0.33 -8.98 -8.32
C GLN A 139 -0.98 -8.25 -8.00
N PHE A 140 -2.12 -8.86 -8.34
CA PHE A 140 -3.42 -8.27 -8.05
C PHE A 140 -3.70 -8.24 -6.55
N THR A 141 -3.29 -9.26 -5.80
CA THR A 141 -3.40 -9.24 -4.33
C THR A 141 -2.50 -8.21 -3.66
N ALA A 142 -1.31 -7.97 -4.20
CA ALA A 142 -0.38 -6.95 -3.71
C ALA A 142 -0.97 -5.55 -3.91
N TRP A 143 -1.53 -5.28 -5.09
CA TRP A 143 -2.26 -4.04 -5.36
C TRP A 143 -3.46 -3.85 -4.40
N LEU A 144 -4.29 -4.88 -4.21
CA LEU A 144 -5.42 -4.81 -3.27
C LEU A 144 -4.97 -4.51 -1.83
N GLU A 145 -3.93 -5.19 -1.36
CA GLU A 145 -3.38 -4.97 -0.01
C GLU A 145 -2.86 -3.55 0.15
N HIS A 146 -2.06 -3.07 -0.83
CA HIS A 146 -1.53 -1.71 -0.83
C HIS A 146 -2.65 -0.68 -0.74
N ARG A 147 -3.70 -0.82 -1.57
CA ARG A 147 -4.80 0.14 -1.58
C ARG A 147 -5.65 0.10 -0.31
N ILE A 148 -5.80 -1.06 0.31
CA ILE A 148 -6.45 -1.19 1.61
C ILE A 148 -5.60 -0.54 2.71
N ASP A 149 -4.28 -0.69 2.67
CA ASP A 149 -3.39 -0.07 3.65
C ASP A 149 -3.35 1.46 3.51
N ASP A 150 -3.37 1.99 2.28
CA ASP A 150 -3.52 3.42 2.02
C ASP A 150 -4.77 4.01 2.67
N LEU A 151 -5.92 3.32 2.56
CA LEU A 151 -7.18 3.75 3.16
C LEU A 151 -7.20 3.56 4.68
N THR A 152 -6.37 2.65 5.18
CA THR A 152 -6.24 2.34 6.62
C THR A 152 -5.35 3.37 7.32
N THR A 153 -4.34 3.87 6.62
CA THR A 153 -3.47 4.92 7.09
C THR A 153 -4.28 6.23 7.07
N LEU A 154 -4.39 6.89 8.22
CA LEU A 154 -4.91 8.25 8.23
C LEU A 154 -3.98 9.09 7.37
N ASP A 155 -4.53 9.72 6.33
CA ASP A 155 -3.83 10.61 5.40
C ASP A 155 -2.69 11.34 6.14
N HIS A 156 -1.45 11.15 5.69
CA HIS A 156 -0.28 11.85 6.22
C HIS A 156 -0.29 13.33 5.80
N ASP A 157 -1.47 13.92 5.63
CA ASP A 157 -1.62 15.21 5.02
C ASP A 157 -1.27 16.32 6.03
N THR A 158 -0.22 17.06 5.69
CA THR A 158 0.16 18.39 6.21
C THR A 158 0.58 18.54 7.68
N GLY A 159 1.13 17.50 8.29
CA GLY A 159 1.48 17.49 9.72
C GLY A 159 2.98 17.59 10.09
N ASN A 160 3.81 18.34 9.35
CA ASN A 160 5.19 18.64 9.74
C ASN A 160 6.08 17.37 9.78
N SER A 161 6.45 16.82 8.62
CA SER A 161 7.27 15.60 8.53
C SER A 161 8.58 15.73 9.32
N PHE A 162 9.11 14.63 9.84
CA PHE A 162 10.39 14.65 10.56
C PHE A 162 11.51 15.20 9.68
N ALA A 163 11.51 14.88 8.38
CA ALA A 163 12.39 15.47 7.38
C ALA A 163 12.27 17.00 7.31
N ALA A 164 11.04 17.56 7.26
CA ALA A 164 10.83 19.01 7.31
C ALA A 164 11.36 19.66 8.60
N ARG A 165 11.24 18.96 9.75
CA ARG A 165 11.81 19.43 11.04
C ARG A 165 13.34 19.37 11.06
N VAL A 166 13.94 18.36 10.43
CA VAL A 166 15.40 18.22 10.28
C VAL A 166 15.94 19.33 9.39
N GLU A 167 15.33 19.58 8.23
CA GLU A 167 15.73 20.66 7.32
C GLU A 167 15.57 22.05 7.94
N ALA A 168 14.47 22.28 8.67
CA ALA A 168 14.29 23.52 9.43
C ALA A 168 15.40 23.74 10.48
N LYS A 169 15.88 22.67 11.13
CA LYS A 169 17.00 22.76 12.08
C LYS A 169 18.34 22.98 11.39
N LYS A 170 18.63 22.30 10.27
CA LYS A 170 19.86 22.54 9.48
C LYS A 170 19.95 24.00 9.01
N ARG A 171 18.84 24.56 8.49
CA ARG A 171 18.76 25.98 8.07
C ARG A 171 18.96 26.96 9.23
N ARG A 172 18.53 26.59 10.44
CA ARG A 172 18.71 27.42 11.65
C ARG A 172 20.14 27.39 12.17
N SER A 173 20.77 26.21 12.21
CA SER A 173 22.18 26.07 12.61
C SER A 173 23.16 26.73 11.65
N GLY A 174 22.88 26.77 10.34
CA GLY A 174 23.71 27.48 9.36
C GLY A 174 23.59 29.02 9.43
N ARG A 175 22.50 29.56 9.98
CA ARG A 175 22.28 31.00 10.11
C ARG A 175 22.94 31.59 11.36
N ASP A 176 23.06 30.81 12.44
CA ASP A 176 23.70 31.27 13.68
C ASP A 176 25.24 31.21 13.63
N SER A 177 25.83 30.50 12.68
CA SER A 177 27.30 30.42 12.47
C SER A 177 27.89 31.58 11.65
N SER A 178 27.09 32.55 11.22
CA SER A 178 27.55 33.71 10.45
C SER A 178 27.15 35.02 11.13
N THR A 179 27.72 35.30 12.29
CA THR A 179 27.79 36.68 12.81
C THR A 179 29.20 37.24 12.55
N PRO A 180 29.34 38.43 11.95
CA PRO A 180 30.63 38.95 11.47
C PRO A 180 31.51 39.46 12.61
N GLU A 181 32.81 39.19 12.53
CA GLU A 181 33.83 40.02 13.19
C GLU A 181 33.62 41.48 12.75
N GLN A 182 33.24 42.35 13.69
CA GLN A 182 33.35 43.79 13.53
C GLN A 182 34.42 44.35 14.47
N SER A 183 35.47 44.83 13.80
CA SER A 183 36.35 45.97 14.12
C SER A 183 37.34 45.85 15.28
#